data_AF-A0AAE3DBV5-F1
#
_entry.id   AF-A0AAE3DBV5-F1
#
_cell.length_a   1.000
_cell.length_b   1.000
_cell.length_c   1.000
_cell.angle_alpha   90.00
_cell.angle_beta   90.00
_cell.angle_gamma   90.00
#
_symmetry.space_group_name_H-M   'P 1'
#
loop_
_entity.id
_entity.type
_entity.pdbx_description
1 polymer ?
#
loop_
_entity_poly.entity_id
_entity_poly.type
_entity_poly.pdbx_seq_one_letter_code
_entity_poly.pdbx_strand_id
1 'polypeptide(L)'
;MSANRVFLASDYTQYPTSDIEDIIGKEPYIKLVNACYGLSADAKINGKNIKDGDVLHSVENVLSSNSEIRFDHYRPSMYMIQNPDIWTEKDISSALDRFEKLCTDINEAL
;
A
#
# COMPACT_ATOMS: atom_id res chain seq x y z
N MET A 1 5.11 -3.58 -34.63
CA MET A 1 6.06 -3.12 -33.58
C MET A 1 5.26 -2.99 -32.30
N SER A 2 5.36 -3.96 -31.39
CA SER A 2 4.71 -3.90 -30.08
C SER A 2 5.41 -2.80 -29.27
N ALA A 3 4.73 -1.67 -29.04
CA ALA A 3 5.20 -0.69 -28.08
C ALA A 3 5.39 -1.39 -26.72
N ASN A 4 6.52 -1.16 -26.06
CA ASN A 4 6.74 -1.57 -24.67
C ASN A 4 5.56 -1.08 -23.83
N ARG A 5 4.67 -1.99 -23.41
CA ARG A 5 3.58 -1.67 -22.48
C ARG A 5 4.14 -1.79 -21.06
N VAL A 6 4.90 -0.78 -20.66
CA VAL A 6 5.29 -0.60 -19.26
C VAL A 6 4.13 0.10 -18.57
N PHE A 7 3.51 -0.60 -17.62
CA PHE A 7 2.48 -0.04 -16.76
C PHE A 7 3.14 0.47 -15.48
N LEU A 8 2.93 1.73 -15.15
CA LEU A 8 3.43 2.37 -13.94
C LEU A 8 2.34 2.38 -12.87
N ALA A 9 2.71 2.33 -11.60
CA ALA A 9 1.72 2.43 -10.52
C ALA A 9 0.92 3.74 -10.59
N SER A 10 1.55 4.83 -11.05
CA SER A 10 0.89 6.12 -11.29
C SER A 10 -0.21 6.07 -12.35
N ASP A 11 -0.23 5.05 -13.22
CA ASP A 11 -1.30 4.88 -14.22
C ASP A 11 -2.63 4.44 -13.57
N TYR A 12 -2.57 3.95 -12.32
CA TYR A 12 -3.69 3.39 -11.56
C TYR A 12 -4.05 4.23 -10.33
N THR A 13 -3.39 5.37 -10.16
CA THR A 13 -3.67 6.35 -9.12
C THR A 13 -3.88 7.73 -9.75
N GLN A 14 -4.23 8.72 -8.94
CA GLN A 14 -4.34 10.12 -9.36
C GLN A 14 -3.04 10.91 -9.14
N TYR A 15 -1.94 10.26 -8.76
CA TYR A 15 -0.71 10.92 -8.31
C TYR A 15 0.36 10.87 -9.41
N PRO A 16 1.22 11.91 -9.52
CA PRO A 16 2.25 11.98 -10.55
C PRO A 16 3.34 10.91 -10.38
N THR A 17 3.52 10.41 -9.17
CA THR A 17 4.38 9.29 -8.80
C THR A 17 3.61 8.42 -7.83
N SER A 18 3.84 7.11 -7.86
CA SER A 18 3.19 6.18 -6.94
C SER A 18 4.01 4.90 -6.80
N ASP A 19 3.90 4.31 -5.63
CA ASP A 19 4.36 2.96 -5.35
C ASP A 19 3.16 2.00 -5.24
N ILE A 20 3.41 0.71 -5.03
CA ILE A 20 2.34 -0.30 -4.92
C ILE A 20 1.43 -0.02 -3.73
N GLU A 21 1.97 0.58 -2.66
CA GLU A 21 1.24 1.02 -1.47
C GLU A 21 0.21 2.10 -1.78
N ASP A 22 0.44 2.94 -2.80
CA ASP A 22 -0.54 3.95 -3.22
C ASP A 22 -1.71 3.33 -4.00
N ILE A 23 -1.47 2.21 -4.71
CA ILE A 23 -2.54 1.41 -5.34
C ILE A 23 -3.41 0.80 -4.24
N ILE A 24 -2.81 0.19 -3.21
CA ILE A 24 -3.50 -0.30 -2.00
C ILE A 24 -4.23 0.84 -1.28
N GLY A 25 -3.64 2.03 -1.29
CA GLY A 25 -4.17 3.22 -0.65
C GLY A 25 -3.73 3.36 0.80
N LYS A 26 -3.72 4.63 1.23
CA LYS A 26 -3.22 5.07 2.55
C LYS A 26 -3.84 4.31 3.72
N GLU A 27 -5.17 4.36 3.86
CA GLU A 27 -5.84 3.79 5.04
C GLU A 27 -5.68 2.27 5.15
N PRO A 28 -5.86 1.49 4.06
CA PRO A 28 -5.64 0.04 4.11
C PRO A 28 -4.20 -0.33 4.40
N TYR A 29 -3.23 0.41 3.85
CA TYR A 29 -1.82 0.17 4.10
C TYR A 29 -1.41 0.49 5.54
N ILE A 30 -1.90 1.61 6.10
CA ILE A 30 -1.71 1.94 7.52
C ILE A 30 -2.27 0.85 8.42
N LYS A 31 -3.46 0.34 8.10
CA LYS A 31 -4.08 -0.78 8.84
C LYS A 31 -3.19 -2.02 8.81
N LEU A 32 -2.66 -2.36 7.63
CA LEU A 32 -1.73 -3.48 7.45
C LEU A 32 -0.46 -3.33 8.27
N VAL A 33 0.19 -2.17 8.21
CA VAL A 33 1.44 -1.91 8.92
C VAL A 33 1.23 -1.91 10.43
N ASN A 34 0.16 -1.27 10.92
CA ASN A 34 -0.16 -1.29 12.35
C ASN A 34 -0.36 -2.72 12.87
N ALA A 35 -1.07 -3.57 12.12
CA ALA A 35 -1.26 -4.97 12.50
C ALA A 35 0.05 -5.77 12.45
N CYS A 36 0.82 -5.61 11.37
CA CYS A 36 2.09 -6.30 11.12
C CYS A 36 3.14 -6.04 12.21
N TYR A 37 3.21 -4.81 12.73
CA TYR A 37 4.16 -4.41 13.77
C TYR A 37 3.54 -4.35 15.18
N GLY A 38 2.27 -4.74 15.35
CA GLY A 38 1.59 -4.72 16.65
C GLY A 38 1.43 -3.31 17.24
N LEU A 39 1.34 -2.29 16.38
CA LEU A 39 1.30 -0.89 16.80
C LEU A 39 -0.07 -0.54 17.35
N SER A 40 -0.08 -0.08 18.59
CA SER A 40 -1.28 0.29 19.33
C SER A 40 -1.03 1.53 20.19
N ALA A 41 -2.11 2.13 20.70
CA ALA A 41 -2.07 3.33 21.51
C ALA A 41 -1.19 4.43 20.87
N ASP A 42 -0.19 4.92 21.59
CA ASP A 42 0.67 6.05 21.17
C ASP A 42 1.60 5.70 20.00
N ALA A 43 1.91 4.41 19.80
CA ALA A 43 2.75 3.96 18.69
C ALA A 43 1.97 3.74 17.39
N LYS A 44 0.63 3.83 17.43
CA LYS A 44 -0.23 3.59 16.27
C LYS A 44 -0.01 4.67 15.21
N ILE A 45 0.30 4.24 13.99
CA ILE A 45 0.31 5.13 12.83
C ILE A 45 -1.12 5.62 12.61
N ASN A 46 -1.30 6.94 12.66
CA ASN A 46 -2.53 7.61 12.28
C ASN A 46 -2.32 8.30 10.92
N GLY A 47 -3.36 8.29 10.06
CA GLY A 47 -3.27 8.83 8.70
C GLY A 47 -3.00 10.32 8.59
N LYS A 48 -2.89 11.07 9.70
CA LYS A 48 -2.63 12.52 9.67
C LYS A 48 -1.26 12.87 9.10
N ASN A 49 -0.26 12.03 9.36
CA ASN A 49 1.12 12.25 8.92
C ASN A 49 1.47 11.44 7.67
N ILE A 50 0.49 10.77 7.06
CA ILE A 50 0.70 9.94 5.88
C ILE A 50 0.14 10.68 4.67
N LYS A 51 1.03 10.96 3.72
CA LYS A 51 0.69 11.67 2.49
C LYS A 51 0.25 10.67 1.43
N ASP A 52 -0.88 10.93 0.77
CA ASP A 52 -1.29 10.12 -0.37
C ASP A 52 -0.38 10.39 -1.58
N GLY A 53 -0.07 9.35 -2.37
CA GLY A 53 0.91 9.43 -3.46
C GLY A 53 2.38 9.37 -2.99
N ASP A 54 2.58 9.09 -1.70
CA ASP A 54 3.87 8.93 -1.04
C ASP A 54 3.71 8.07 0.23
N VAL A 55 2.82 7.07 0.16
CA VAL A 55 2.35 6.31 1.33
C VAL A 55 3.50 5.54 1.99
N LEU A 56 4.32 4.84 1.19
CA LEU A 56 5.42 4.03 1.69
C LEU A 56 6.45 4.87 2.46
N HIS A 57 6.99 5.92 1.83
CA HIS A 57 8.01 6.76 2.46
C HIS A 57 7.45 7.51 3.68
N SER A 58 6.19 7.94 3.63
CA SER A 58 5.54 8.55 4.80
C SER A 58 5.46 7.58 5.98
N VAL A 59 5.10 6.32 5.73
CA VAL A 59 5.05 5.28 6.77
C VAL A 59 6.45 4.99 7.31
N GLU A 60 7.44 4.83 6.43
CA GLU A 60 8.82 4.59 6.83
C GLU A 60 9.36 5.72 7.70
N ASN A 61 9.08 6.97 7.34
CA ASN A 61 9.48 8.13 8.12
C ASN A 61 8.85 8.10 9.53
N VAL A 62 7.56 7.74 9.65
CA VAL A 62 6.94 7.57 10.97
C VAL A 62 7.60 6.44 11.76
N LEU A 63 7.85 5.28 11.14
CA LEU A 63 8.45 4.13 11.83
C LEU A 63 9.89 4.37 12.24
N SER A 64 10.67 5.12 11.47
CA SER A 64 12.07 5.44 11.77
C SER A 64 12.24 6.24 13.07
N SER A 65 11.19 6.93 13.52
CA SER A 65 11.20 7.65 14.79
C SER A 65 11.06 6.73 16.02
N ASN A 66 10.73 5.45 15.82
CA ASN A 66 10.68 4.44 16.88
C ASN A 66 11.88 3.48 16.77
N SER A 67 12.86 3.61 17.66
CA SER A 67 14.09 2.81 17.63
C SER A 67 13.89 1.32 17.90
N GLU A 68 12.73 0.91 18.42
CA GLU A 68 12.39 -0.51 18.63
C GLU A 68 11.89 -1.19 17.34
N ILE A 69 11.51 -0.39 16.32
CA ILE A 69 10.99 -0.90 15.07
C ILE A 69 12.06 -0.79 13.99
N ARG A 70 12.47 -1.95 13.47
CA ARG A 70 13.20 -2.02 12.20
C ARG A 70 12.20 -2.29 11.08
N PHE A 71 11.94 -1.28 10.24
CA PHE A 71 11.08 -1.45 9.09
C PHE A 71 11.72 -2.37 8.05
N ASP A 72 10.89 -3.26 7.50
CA ASP A 72 11.22 -4.24 6.47
C ASP A 72 10.08 -4.20 5.42
N HIS A 73 10.44 -3.92 4.17
CA HIS A 73 9.49 -3.77 3.06
C HIS A 73 8.78 -5.08 2.70
N TYR A 74 9.33 -6.24 3.05
CA TYR A 74 8.70 -7.55 2.79
C TYR A 74 7.76 -7.99 3.91
N ARG A 75 7.92 -7.43 5.11
CA ARG A 75 7.18 -7.89 6.27
C ARG A 75 5.67 -7.60 6.17
N PRO A 76 5.20 -6.42 5.71
CA PRO A 76 3.77 -6.17 5.51
C PRO A 76 3.13 -7.13 4.50
N SER A 77 3.79 -7.43 3.37
CA SER A 77 3.25 -8.34 2.36
C SER A 77 3.21 -9.79 2.87
N MET A 78 4.23 -10.23 3.60
CA MET A 78 4.21 -11.55 4.25
C MET A 78 3.10 -11.65 5.32
N TYR A 79 2.91 -10.59 6.11
CA TYR A 79 1.83 -10.53 7.10
C TYR A 79 0.45 -10.62 6.43
N MET A 80 0.25 -9.89 5.33
CA MET A 80 -0.98 -9.94 4.54
C MET A 80 -1.30 -11.36 4.05
N ILE A 81 -0.29 -12.08 3.53
CA ILE A 81 -0.47 -13.48 3.08
C ILE A 81 -0.89 -14.39 4.23
N GLN A 82 -0.35 -14.17 5.43
CA GLN A 82 -0.67 -14.96 6.63
C GLN A 82 -1.99 -14.57 7.31
N ASN A 83 -2.49 -13.36 7.06
CA ASN A 83 -3.68 -12.79 7.68
C ASN A 83 -4.60 -12.20 6.60
N PRO A 84 -5.16 -13.04 5.70
CA PRO A 84 -5.93 -12.57 4.56
C PRO A 84 -7.24 -11.86 4.93
N ASP A 85 -7.73 -12.07 6.15
CA ASP A 85 -8.92 -11.48 6.75
C ASP A 85 -8.66 -10.13 7.42
N ILE A 86 -7.45 -9.58 7.31
CA ILE A 86 -7.10 -8.27 7.88
C ILE A 86 -8.03 -7.16 7.37
N TRP A 87 -8.52 -7.26 6.14
CA TRP A 87 -9.41 -6.30 5.53
C TRP A 87 -10.83 -6.85 5.36
N THR A 88 -11.80 -5.97 5.58
CA THR A 88 -13.15 -6.11 5.02
C THR A 88 -13.15 -5.59 3.59
N GLU A 89 -14.13 -5.99 2.78
CA GLU A 89 -14.31 -5.46 1.41
C GLU A 89 -14.35 -3.93 1.40
N LYS A 90 -15.03 -3.32 2.39
CA LYS A 90 -15.11 -1.86 2.52
C LYS A 90 -13.74 -1.22 2.77
N ASP A 91 -12.83 -1.89 3.47
CA ASP A 91 -11.50 -1.33 3.70
C ASP A 91 -10.75 -1.17 2.38
N ILE A 92 -10.88 -2.14 1.46
CA ILE A 92 -10.04 -2.25 0.27
C ILE A 92 -10.79 -2.04 -1.05
N SER A 93 -12.06 -1.62 -1.05
CA SER A 93 -12.87 -1.54 -2.28
C SER A 93 -12.21 -0.70 -3.37
N SER A 94 -11.67 0.47 -3.01
CA SER A 94 -10.94 1.31 -3.97
C SER A 94 -9.60 0.72 -4.43
N ALA A 95 -8.95 -0.10 -3.60
CA ALA A 95 -7.77 -0.83 -4.02
C ALA A 95 -8.15 -1.92 -5.04
N LEU A 96 -9.21 -2.66 -4.77
CA LEU A 96 -9.74 -3.68 -5.67
C LEU A 96 -10.10 -3.09 -7.03
N ASP A 97 -10.77 -1.93 -7.08
CA ASP A 97 -11.08 -1.24 -8.33
C ASP A 97 -9.82 -0.91 -9.15
N ARG A 98 -8.75 -0.44 -8.49
CA ARG A 98 -7.48 -0.12 -9.14
C ARG A 98 -6.74 -1.35 -9.62
N PHE A 99 -6.71 -2.41 -8.81
CA PHE A 99 -6.11 -3.69 -9.19
C PHE A 99 -6.89 -4.39 -10.31
N GLU A 100 -8.22 -4.29 -10.33
CA GLU A 100 -9.05 -4.79 -11.42
C GLU A 100 -8.70 -4.09 -12.74
N LYS A 101 -8.53 -2.76 -12.70
CA LYS A 101 -8.07 -1.99 -13.85
C LYS A 101 -6.66 -2.44 -14.31
N LEU A 102 -5.72 -2.60 -13.38
CA LEU A 102 -4.37 -3.09 -13.68
C LEU A 102 -4.41 -4.48 -14.36
N CYS A 103 -5.15 -5.41 -13.79
CA CYS A 103 -5.31 -6.76 -14.34
C CYS A 103 -5.95 -6.72 -15.74
N THR A 104 -6.96 -5.87 -15.94
CA THR A 104 -7.60 -5.68 -17.25
C THR A 104 -6.60 -5.19 -18.29
N ASP A 105 -5.86 -4.11 -17.99
CA ASP A 105 -4.89 -3.52 -18.92
C ASP A 105 -3.75 -4.52 -19.24
N ILE A 106 -3.31 -5.30 -18.25
CA ILE A 106 -2.35 -6.40 -18.46
C ILE A 106 -2.94 -7.46 -19.39
N ASN A 107 -4.17 -7.91 -19.15
CA ASN A 107 -4.80 -8.95 -19.97
C ASN A 107 -5.01 -8.51 -21.42
N GLU A 108 -5.31 -7.24 -21.66
CA GLU A 108 -5.39 -6.65 -23.00
C GLU A 108 -4.03 -6.44 -23.68
N ALA A 109 -2.94 -6.55 -22.90
CA ALA A 109 -1.55 -6.43 -23.35
C ALA A 109 -0.87 -7.76 -23.66
N LEU A 110 -1.42 -8.86 -23.16
CA LEU A 110 -1.00 -10.22 -23.49
C LEU A 110 -1.45 -10.63 -24.90
#